data_AF-A0A2W6CC97-F1
#
_entry.id   AF-A0A2W6CC97-F1
#
_cell.length_a   1.000
_cell.length_b   1.000
_cell.length_c   1.000
_cell.angle_alpha   90.00
_cell.angle_beta   90.00
_cell.angle_gamma   90.00
#
_symmetry.space_group_name_H-M   'P 1'
#
loop_
_entity.id
_entity.type
_entity.pdbx_description
1 polymer ?
#
loop_
_entity_poly.entity_id
_entity_poly.type
_entity_poly.pdbx_seq_one_letter_code
_entity_poly.pdbx_strand_id
1 'polypeptide(L)' 'MDTLVALHDVDPAEAGLAGFGRPDGFLTRQVRRWNAQWQASLTRPLARLDEVVQRLTATLPEPSPPAIVHGDY' A
#
# COMPACT_ATOMS: atom_id res chain seq x y z
N MET A 1 -3.92 16.29 -14.32
CA MET A 1 -3.68 15.17 -13.38
C MET A 1 -4.94 14.96 -12.55
N ASP A 2 -6.11 15.14 -13.17
CA ASP A 2 -7.31 15.53 -12.41
C ASP A 2 -8.14 14.28 -12.07
N THR A 3 -7.93 13.20 -12.81
CA THR A 3 -8.60 11.91 -12.60
C THR A 3 -8.24 11.28 -11.26
N LEU A 4 -6.97 11.24 -10.88
CA LEU A 4 -6.57 10.67 -9.58
C LEU A 4 -7.00 11.54 -8.41
N VAL A 5 -6.98 12.87 -8.57
CA VAL A 5 -7.52 13.78 -7.55
C VAL A 5 -9.01 13.53 -7.37
N ALA A 6 -9.77 13.52 -8.47
CA ALA A 6 -11.20 13.22 -8.44
C ALA A 6 -11.50 11.84 -7.85
N LEU A 7 -10.67 10.83 -8.10
CA LEU A 7 -10.83 9.49 -7.53
C LEU A 7 -10.59 9.48 -6.01
N HIS A 8 -9.54 10.17 -5.55
CA HIS A 8 -9.22 10.23 -4.12
C HIS A 8 -10.22 11.06 -3.32
N ASP A 9 -10.96 11.98 -3.96
CA ASP A 9 -12.01 12.79 -3.34
C ASP A 9 -13.34 12.02 -3.16
N VAL A 10 -13.50 10.83 -3.75
CA VAL A 10 -14.71 10.01 -3.57
C VAL A 10 -14.74 9.39 -2.17
N ASP A 11 -15.82 9.62 -1.42
CA ASP A 11 -16.11 8.86 -0.20
C ASP A 11 -16.48 7.41 -0.55
N PRO A 12 -15.68 6.41 -0.13
CA PRO A 12 -15.98 5.00 -0.43
C PRO A 12 -17.31 4.52 0.15
N ALA A 13 -17.75 5.03 1.29
CA ALA A 13 -19.00 4.63 1.91
C ALA A 13 -20.21 5.14 1.11
N GLU A 14 -20.19 6.41 0.69
CA GLU A 14 -21.24 6.99 -0.15
C GLU A 14 -21.31 6.32 -1.53
N ALA A 15 -20.17 5.85 -2.05
CA ALA A 15 -20.09 5.07 -3.28
C ALA A 15 -20.54 3.59 -3.12
N GLY A 16 -21.00 3.17 -1.93
CA GLY A 16 -21.43 1.79 -1.67
C GLY A 16 -20.30 0.78 -1.47
N LEU A 17 -19.07 1.24 -1.22
CA LEU A 17 -17.85 0.44 -1.07
C LEU A 17 -17.40 0.30 0.39
N ALA A 18 -18.25 0.61 1.37
CA ALA A 18 -17.90 0.55 2.80
C ALA A 18 -17.27 -0.79 3.24
N GLY A 19 -17.67 -1.91 2.63
CA GLY A 19 -17.14 -3.25 2.93
C GLY A 19 -16.10 -3.78 1.93
N PHE A 20 -15.73 -2.99 0.91
CA PHE A 20 -14.87 -3.46 -0.18
C PHE A 20 -13.42 -3.66 0.26
N GLY A 21 -12.93 -2.79 1.15
CA GLY A 21 -11.53 -2.72 1.54
C GLY A 21 -11.29 -2.94 3.03
N ARG A 22 -10.00 -3.04 3.38
CA ARG A 22 -9.53 -2.96 4.77
C ARG A 22 -8.49 -1.86 4.88
N PRO A 23 -8.87 -0.62 5.24
CA PRO A 23 -7.95 0.50 5.30
C PRO A 23 -6.94 0.35 6.44
N ASP A 24 -7.37 -0.21 7.58
CA ASP A 24 -6.53 -0.35 8.74
C ASP A 24 -5.30 -1.22 8.47
N GLY A 25 -4.14 -0.66 8.81
CA GLY A 25 -2.84 -1.28 8.59
C GLY A 25 -2.53 -1.54 7.12
N PHE A 26 -3.12 -0.79 6.17
CA PHE A 26 -2.86 -0.95 4.73
C PHE A 26 -1.36 -0.87 4.42
N LEU A 27 -0.68 0.19 4.83
CA LEU A 27 0.74 0.39 4.52
C LEU A 27 1.61 -0.74 5.11
N THR A 28 1.40 -1.11 6.37
CA THR A 28 2.09 -2.25 7.00
C THR A 28 1.88 -3.55 6.23
N ARG A 29 0.64 -3.81 5.80
CA ARG A 29 0.32 -4.98 4.97
C ARG A 29 1.02 -4.94 3.61
N GLN A 30 1.09 -3.78 2.98
CA GLN A 30 1.75 -3.63 1.68
C GLN A 30 3.24 -3.93 1.79
N VAL A 31 3.96 -3.34 2.75
CA VAL A 31 5.39 -3.62 2.97
C VAL A 31 5.62 -5.11 3.24
N ARG A 32 4.81 -5.72 4.11
CA ARG A 32 4.91 -7.15 4.41
C ARG A 32 4.66 -8.02 3.18
N ARG A 33 3.63 -7.71 2.38
CA ARG A 33 3.29 -8.46 1.16
C ARG A 33 4.41 -8.36 0.12
N TRP A 34 4.91 -7.16 -0.13
CA TRP A 34 6.02 -6.94 -1.06
C TRP A 34 7.28 -7.70 -0.65
N ASN A 35 7.63 -7.68 0.64
CA ASN A 35 8.75 -8.47 1.14
C ASN A 35 8.54 -9.97 0.92
N ALA A 36 7.35 -10.51 1.25
CA ALA A 36 7.06 -11.93 1.04
C ALA A 36 7.15 -12.33 -0.45
N GLN A 37 6.65 -11.49 -1.35
CA GLN A 37 6.75 -11.70 -2.80
C GLN A 37 8.21 -11.67 -3.27
N TRP A 38 9.00 -10.71 -2.78
CA TRP A 38 10.42 -10.64 -3.08
C TRP A 38 11.15 -11.92 -2.66
N GLN A 39 10.98 -12.36 -1.41
CA GLN A 39 11.62 -13.57 -0.89
C GLN A 39 11.23 -14.83 -1.69
N ALA A 40 9.96 -14.93 -2.12
CA ALA A 40 9.49 -16.04 -2.95
C ALA A 40 10.06 -16.04 -4.37
N SER A 41 10.48 -14.88 -4.89
CA SER A 41 11.05 -14.70 -6.23
C SER A 41 12.59 -14.62 -6.26
N LEU A 42 13.23 -14.77 -5.10
CA LEU A 42 14.65 -14.51 -4.94
C LEU A 42 15.50 -15.53 -5.70
N THR A 43 16.26 -15.07 -6.69
CA THR A 43 17.18 -15.91 -7.47
C THR A 43 18.64 -15.77 -7.03
N ARG A 44 18.95 -14.70 -6.30
CA ARG A 44 20.27 -14.42 -5.72
C ARG A 44 20.13 -13.52 -4.49
N PRO A 45 21.09 -13.56 -3.55
CA PRO A 45 21.13 -12.59 -2.45
C PRO A 45 21.22 -11.15 -2.96
N LEU A 46 20.48 -10.23 -2.32
CA LEU A 46 20.51 -8.80 -2.57
C LEU A 46 20.23 -8.01 -1.29
N ALA A 47 21.28 -7.80 -0.47
CA ALA A 47 21.18 -7.14 0.84
C ALA A 47 20.51 -5.75 0.81
N ARG A 48 20.62 -5.03 -0.31
CA ARG A 48 19.98 -3.73 -0.48
C ARG A 48 18.46 -3.77 -0.39
N LEU A 49 17.82 -4.86 -0.80
CA LEU A 49 16.37 -4.99 -0.65
C LEU A 49 15.97 -5.25 0.80
N ASP A 50 16.77 -6.01 1.55
CA ASP A 50 16.53 -6.19 2.99
C ASP A 50 16.66 -4.86 3.74
N GLU A 51 17.66 -4.03 3.40
CA GLU A 51 17.80 -2.66 3.92
C GLU A 51 16.57 -1.80 3.62
N VAL A 52 16.02 -1.87 2.39
CA VAL A 52 14.83 -1.11 2.00
C VAL A 52 13.59 -1.56 2.80
N VAL A 53 13.38 -2.88 2.94
CA VAL A 53 12.26 -3.42 3.72
C VAL A 53 12.34 -2.99 5.18
N GLN A 54 13.53 -3.07 5.79
CA GLN A 54 13.75 -2.64 7.17
C GLN A 54 13.43 -1.15 7.34
N ARG A 55 13.96 -0.30 6.45
CA ARG A 55 13.71 1.14 6.49
C ARG A 55 12.22 1.47 6.33
N LEU A 56 11.56 0.91 5.32
CA LEU A 56 10.13 1.15 5.08
C LEU A 56 9.27 0.68 6.26
N THR A 57 9.63 -0.43 6.90
CA THR A 57 8.92 -0.93 8.09
C THR A 57 9.10 -0.01 9.30
N ALA A 58 10.31 0.52 9.49
CA ALA A 58 10.64 1.39 10.62
C ALA A 58 10.12 2.83 10.47
N THR A 59 9.89 3.29 9.24
CA THR A 59 9.51 4.68 8.93
C THR A 59 8.14 4.76 8.26
N LEU A 60 7.21 3.85 8.60
CA LEU A 60 5.83 3.97 8.11
C LEU A 60 5.24 5.32 8.54
N PRO A 61 4.62 6.08 7.62
CA PRO A 61 3.96 7.32 7.98
C PRO A 61 2.69 7.02 8.80
N GLU A 62 2.21 8.06 9.48
CA GLU A 62 0.90 8.02 10.11
C GLU A 62 -0.21 7.73 9.09
N PRO A 63 -1.25 6.96 9.46
CA PRO A 63 -2.36 6.68 8.57
C PRO A 63 -3.03 7.97 8.08
N SER A 64 -3.30 8.02 6.78
CA SER A 64 -4.15 9.04 6.16
C SER A 64 -5.59 8.53 6.03
N PRO A 65 -6.58 9.41 5.85
CA PRO A 65 -7.95 9.00 5.56
C PRO A 65 -8.00 8.00 4.40
N PRO A 66 -8.82 6.93 4.50
CA PRO A 66 -8.98 5.98 3.41
C PRO A 66 -9.56 6.65 2.17
N ALA A 67 -9.04 6.27 1.00
CA ALA A 67 -9.53 6.71 -0.29
C ALA A 67 -9.57 5.52 -1.27
N ILE A 68 -10.28 5.68 -2.38
CA ILE A 68 -10.24 4.72 -3.49
C ILE A 68 -8.89 4.87 -4.19
N VAL A 69 -8.12 3.79 -4.26
CA VAL A 69 -6.83 3.77 -4.97
C VAL A 69 -6.97 2.86 -6.17
N HIS A 70 -6.62 3.35 -7.36
CA HIS A 70 -6.71 2.53 -8.59
C HIS A 70 -5.79 1.30 -8.52
N GLY A 71 -4.57 1.50 -8.02
CA GLY A 71 -3.58 0.44 -7.78
C GLY A 71 -2.51 0.31 -8.86
N ASP A 72 -2.80 0.71 -10.10
CA ASP A 72 -1.93 0.58 -11.27
C ASP A 72 -2.16 1.66 -12.35
N TYR A 73 -2.78 2.78 -11.97
CA TYR A 73 -2.95 3.97 -12.82
C TYR A 73 -1.72 4.87 -12.81
#